data_AF-A0A7Y3WY86-F1
#
_entry.id   AF-A0A7Y3WY86-F1
#
_cell.length_a   1.000
_cell.length_b   1.000
_cell.length_c   1.000
_cell.angle_alpha   90.00
_cell.angle_beta   90.00
_cell.angle_gamma   90.00
#
_symmetry.space_group_name_H-M   'P 1'
#
loop_
_entity.id
_entity.type
_entity.pdbx_description
1 polymer ?
#
loop_
_entity_poly.entity_id
_entity_poly.type
_entity_poly.pdbx_seq_one_letter_code
_entity_poly.pdbx_strand_id
1 'polypeptide(L)' 'MDAPRLPRIKVGAVSPNLQAIFNEMTGRRIRVRDMAEKIGRTANTVSSWRVGDTIPTINDVEDMAYCLGYRLMLIPIRKE' A
#
# COMPACT_ATOMS: atom_id res chain seq x y z
N MET A 1 -10.95 -35.73 -5.69
CA MET A 1 -10.09 -34.87 -4.85
C MET A 1 -10.17 -33.48 -5.43
N ASP A 2 -10.97 -32.60 -4.82
CA ASP A 2 -11.03 -31.19 -5.21
C ASP A 2 -9.80 -30.46 -4.65
N ALA A 3 -9.04 -29.83 -5.53
CA ALA A 3 -7.96 -28.94 -5.12
C ALA A 3 -8.55 -27.75 -4.34
N PRO A 4 -7.90 -27.32 -3.24
CA PRO A 4 -8.36 -26.15 -2.50
C PRO A 4 -8.36 -24.93 -3.42
N ARG A 5 -9.53 -24.28 -3.56
CA ARG A 5 -9.67 -23.02 -4.30
C ARG A 5 -8.86 -21.96 -3.55
N LEU A 6 -7.72 -21.57 -4.12
CA LEU A 6 -7.02 -20.36 -3.69
C LEU A 6 -8.00 -19.18 -3.75
N PRO A 7 -8.07 -18.33 -2.72
CA PRO A 7 -8.96 -17.18 -2.74
C PRO A 7 -8.64 -16.34 -3.97
N ARG A 8 -9.65 -16.11 -4.82
CA ARG A 8 -9.57 -15.14 -5.91
C ARG A 8 -9.29 -13.79 -5.27
N ILE A 9 -8.04 -13.33 -5.32
CA ILE A 9 -7.70 -11.94 -5.01
C ILE A 9 -8.60 -11.10 -5.91
N LYS A 10 -9.54 -10.37 -5.32
CA LYS A 10 -10.36 -9.42 -6.08
C LYS A 10 -9.37 -8.48 -6.77
N VAL A 11 -9.38 -8.51 -8.10
CA VAL A 11 -8.72 -7.49 -8.93
C VAL A 11 -9.44 -6.18 -8.57
N GLY A 12 -8.87 -5.40 -7.65
CA GLY A 12 -9.51 -4.24 -7.03
C GLY A 12 -9.42 -4.18 -5.49
N ALA A 13 -8.92 -5.23 -4.81
CA ALA A 13 -8.55 -5.10 -3.41
C ALA A 13 -7.18 -4.39 -3.32
N VAL A 14 -7.12 -3.30 -2.56
CA VAL A 14 -5.88 -2.60 -2.24
C VAL A 14 -4.89 -3.61 -1.64
N SER A 15 -3.63 -3.57 -2.09
CA SER A 15 -2.57 -4.41 -1.51
C SER A 15 -2.56 -4.26 0.02
N PRO A 16 -2.45 -5.35 0.80
CA PRO A 16 -2.41 -5.27 2.26
C PRO A 16 -1.37 -4.27 2.80
N ASN A 17 -0.23 -4.14 2.11
CA ASN A 17 0.81 -3.18 2.47
C ASN A 17 0.34 -1.73 2.30
N LEU A 18 -0.33 -1.42 1.19
CA LEU A 18 -0.92 -0.10 0.97
C LEU A 18 -2.04 0.19 1.97
N GLN A 19 -2.86 -0.81 2.28
CA GLN A 19 -3.91 -0.65 3.28
C GLN A 19 -3.32 -0.33 4.66
N ALA A 20 -2.23 -0.99 5.06
CA ALA A 20 -1.50 -0.69 6.28
C ALA A 20 -0.98 0.76 6.30
N ILE A 21 -0.38 1.23 5.20
CA ILE A 21 0.09 2.61 5.05
C ILE A 21 -1.07 3.61 5.19
N PHE A 22 -2.21 3.40 4.52
CA PHE A 22 -3.35 4.32 4.61
C PHE A 22 -4.03 4.30 5.99
N ASN A 23 -4.05 3.15 6.67
CA ASN A 23 -4.51 3.06 8.05
C ASN A 23 -3.60 3.87 8.98
N GLU A 24 -2.28 3.76 8.81
CA GLU A 24 -1.31 4.52 9.58
C GLU A 24 -1.44 6.03 9.34
N MET A 25 -1.60 6.45 8.08
CA MET A 25 -1.91 7.85 7.74
C MET A 25 -3.17 8.34 8.45
N THR A 26 -4.22 7.52 8.46
CA THR A 26 -5.50 7.84 9.13
C THR A 26 -5.31 7.99 10.64
N GLY A 27 -4.58 7.06 11.27
CA GLY A 27 -4.25 7.12 12.69
C GLY A 27 -3.47 8.37 13.09
N ARG A 28 -2.57 8.84 12.21
CA ARG A 28 -1.77 10.07 12.40
C ARG A 28 -2.44 11.33 11.87
N ARG A 29 -3.67 11.25 11.36
CA ARG A 29 -4.40 12.37 10.74
C ARG A 29 -3.65 13.04 9.58
N ILE A 30 -2.81 12.29 8.87
CA ILE A 30 -2.10 12.76 7.68
C ILE A 30 -3.06 12.70 6.49
N ARG A 31 -3.23 13.83 5.79
CA ARG A 31 -4.11 13.87 4.62
C ARG A 31 -3.41 13.28 3.41
N VAL A 32 -4.19 12.71 2.49
CA VAL A 32 -3.70 12.16 1.22
C VAL A 32 -2.91 13.21 0.43
N ARG A 33 -3.37 14.46 0.42
CA ARG A 33 -2.69 15.58 -0.24
C ARG A 33 -1.28 15.81 0.33
N ASP A 34 -1.15 15.81 1.65
CA ASP A 34 0.12 16.10 2.32
C ASP A 34 1.13 14.95 2.09
N MET A 35 0.64 13.70 2.05
CA MET A 35 1.47 12.56 1.64
C MET A 35 1.91 12.66 0.19
N ALA A 36 0.97 12.97 -0.72
CA ALA A 36 1.24 13.09 -2.14
C ALA A 36 2.31 14.16 -2.43
N GLU A 37 2.22 15.32 -1.76
CA GLU A 37 3.22 16.38 -1.84
C GLU A 37 4.61 15.88 -1.41
N LYS A 38 4.70 15.17 -0.28
CA LYS A 38 5.98 14.63 0.23
C LYS A 38 6.66 13.65 -0.71
N ILE A 39 5.90 12.83 -1.43
CA ILE A 39 6.43 11.82 -2.36
C ILE A 39 6.48 12.28 -3.82
N GLY A 40 6.18 13.56 -4.10
CA GLY A 40 6.21 14.10 -5.46
C GLY A 40 5.16 13.48 -6.39
N ARG A 41 3.93 13.28 -5.89
CA ARG A 41 2.79 12.74 -6.64
C ARG A 41 1.57 13.64 -6.50
N THR A 42 0.58 13.43 -7.36
CA THR A 42 -0.68 14.17 -7.25
C THR A 42 -1.59 13.52 -6.20
N ALA A 43 -2.43 14.33 -5.54
CA ALA A 43 -3.41 13.82 -4.59
C ALA A 43 -4.39 12.83 -5.25
N ASN A 44 -4.74 13.04 -6.53
CA ASN A 44 -5.58 12.12 -7.29
C ASN A 44 -4.90 10.77 -7.48
N THR A 45 -3.63 10.76 -7.86
CA THR A 45 -2.83 9.53 -8.01
C THR A 45 -2.83 8.71 -6.71
N VAL A 46 -2.53 9.33 -5.57
CA VAL A 46 -2.51 8.63 -4.27
C VAL A 46 -3.91 8.19 -3.83
N SER A 47 -4.95 8.94 -4.19
CA SER A 47 -6.34 8.56 -3.92
C SER A 47 -6.77 7.34 -4.75
N SER A 48 -6.38 7.28 -6.03
CA SER A 48 -6.61 6.12 -6.89
C SER A 48 -5.93 4.86 -6.36
N TRP A 49 -4.72 4.97 -5.79
CA TRP A 49 -4.06 3.84 -5.12
C TRP A 49 -4.85 3.34 -3.89
N ARG A 50 -5.49 4.25 -3.15
CA ARG A 50 -6.29 3.92 -1.97
C ARG A 50 -7.55 3.12 -2.30
N VAL A 51 -8.11 3.27 -3.50
CA VAL A 51 -9.30 2.52 -3.93
C VAL A 51 -8.98 1.36 -4.87
N GLY A 52 -7.70 1.22 -5.25
CA GLY A 52 -7.23 0.14 -6.13
C GLY A 52 -7.44 0.40 -7.62
N ASP A 53 -7.77 1.63 -8.02
CA ASP A 53 -7.97 2.02 -9.42
C ASP A 53 -6.65 1.96 -10.21
N THR A 54 -5.54 2.27 -9.55
CA THR A 54 -4.19 2.19 -10.13
C THR A 54 -3.22 1.56 -9.13
N ILE A 55 -2.12 1.01 -9.65
CA ILE A 55 -1.11 0.30 -8.86
C ILE A 55 0.12 1.20 -8.74
N PRO A 56 0.58 1.54 -7.51
CA PRO A 56 1.84 2.26 -7.32
C PRO A 56 3.04 1.37 -7.64
N THR A 57 4.17 2.00 -7.94
CA THR A 57 5.47 1.31 -8.01
C THR A 57 5.97 0.96 -6.61
N ILE A 58 6.94 0.05 -6.51
CA ILE A 58 7.56 -0.27 -5.21
C ILE A 58 8.21 0.96 -4.56
N ASN A 59 8.84 1.83 -5.35
CA ASN A 59 9.46 3.06 -4.87
C ASN A 59 8.42 4.00 -4.25
N ASP A 60 7.23 4.12 -4.85
CA ASP A 60 6.15 4.92 -4.28
C ASP A 60 5.72 4.38 -2.90
N VAL A 61 5.64 3.05 -2.76
CA VAL A 61 5.30 2.40 -1.47
C VAL A 61 6.41 2.62 -0.44
N GLU A 62 7.67 2.53 -0.84
CA GLU A 62 8.83 2.81 0.02
C GLU A 62 8.86 4.26 0.49
N ASP A 63 8.64 5.22 -0.41
CA ASP A 63 8.62 6.65 -0.09
C ASP A 63 7.47 7.00 0.87
N MET A 64 6.29 6.41 0.66
CA MET A 64 5.15 6.57 1.58
C MET A 64 5.45 5.98 2.96
N ALA A 65 6.04 4.78 3.02
CA ALA A 65 6.43 4.15 4.28
C ALA A 65 7.50 4.99 5.00
N TYR A 66 8.49 5.49 4.27
CA TYR A 66 9.55 6.35 4.80
C TYR A 66 9.00 7.66 5.38
N CYS A 67 8.03 8.30 4.71
CA CYS A 67 7.34 9.48 5.22
C CYS A 67 6.61 9.25 6.55
N LEU A 68 6.25 8.00 6.84
CA LEU A 68 5.63 7.56 8.09
C LEU A 68 6.65 7.03 9.12
N GLY A 69 7.95 7.03 8.79
CA GLY A 69 9.01 6.54 9.67
C GLY A 69 9.17 5.02 9.67
N TYR A 70 8.72 4.34 8.61
CA TYR A 70 8.90 2.89 8.41
C TYR A 70 9.90 2.61 7.28
N ARG A 71 10.34 1.36 7.21
CA ARG A 71 11.14 0.83 6.09
C ARG A 71 10.49 -0.48 5.62
N LEU A 72 10.42 -0.68 4.31
CA LEU A 72 10.05 -1.97 3.75
C LEU A 72 11.22 -2.93 3.90
N MET A 73 10.93 -4.18 4.27
CA MET A 73 11.93 -5.23 4.42
C MET A 73 11.43 -6.53 3.81
N LEU A 74 12.32 -7.26 3.16
CA LEU A 74 12.08 -8.62 2.75
C LEU A 74 12.37 -9.55 3.93
N ILE A 75 11.37 -10.31 4.35
CA ILE A 75 11.51 -11.31 5.41
C ILE A 75 11.52 -12.69 4.72
N PRO A 76 12.60 -13.48 4.85
CA PRO A 76 12.65 -14.80 4.26
C PRO A 76 11.62 -15.71 4.93
N ILE A 77 10.79 -16.37 4.14
CA ILE A 77 9.84 -17.36 4.64
C ILE A 77 10.60 -18.66 4.86
N ARG A 78 10.72 -19.10 6.13
CA ARG A 78 11.21 -20.45 6.44
C ARG A 78 10.07 -21.43 6.17
N LYS A 79 10.31 -22.38 5.25
CA LYS A 79 9.45 -23.57 5.17
C LYS A 79 9.83 -24.46 6.34
N GLU A 80 8.92 -24.61 7.29
CA GLU A 80 8.96 -25.70 8.28
C GLU A 80 8.75 -27.05 7.59
#